data_AF-A0A420F8H8-F1
#
_entry.id   AF-A0A420F8H8-F1
#
_cell.length_a   1.000
_cell.length_b   1.000
_cell.length_c   1.000
_cell.angle_alpha   90.00
_cell.angle_beta   90.00
_cell.angle_gamma   90.00
#
_symmetry.space_group_name_H-M   'P 1'
#
loop_
_entity.id
_entity.type
_entity.pdbx_description
1 polymer ?
#
loop_
_entity_poly.entity_id
_entity_poly.type
_entity_poly.pdbx_seq_one_letter_code
_entity_poly.pdbx_strand_id
1 'polypeptide(L)'
;MQLTATDNHAVAQAVHDIGSALWFGGTVMGVAGVNKSGSDLRDGIDRIRVAESAWGRFGPVQWLGIGATLLAGAQLARVGGRRMALQKGFGTVGAVKAGLAVAGAAATAYAAYCGSRIGRLAEEAHRRGDRVEVRDATLPTPETPAEIAVWQRRQRLVQYLVPVLAGANIACGSYLVQSYRMGATGKGVLRRLLPD
;
A
#
# COMPACT_ATOMS: atom_id res chain seq x y z
N MET A 1 15.00 40.39 1.56
CA MET A 1 15.43 39.08 1.06
C MET A 1 14.19 38.27 0.74
N GLN A 2 13.65 38.45 -0.47
CA GLN A 2 12.48 37.70 -0.94
C GLN A 2 12.94 36.26 -1.22
N LEU A 3 12.40 35.31 -0.45
CA LEU A 3 12.48 33.89 -0.78
C LEU A 3 11.72 33.71 -2.10
N THR A 4 12.45 33.73 -3.21
CA THR A 4 11.93 33.37 -4.52
C THR A 4 11.33 31.98 -4.42
N ALA A 5 10.05 31.86 -4.82
CA ALA A 5 9.30 30.61 -4.91
C ALA A 5 10.15 29.55 -5.60
N THR A 6 10.83 28.74 -4.79
CA THR A 6 11.65 27.66 -5.31
C THR A 6 10.67 26.58 -5.72
N ASP A 7 10.88 26.02 -6.91
CA ASP A 7 10.23 24.84 -7.50
C ASP A 7 10.50 23.58 -6.64
N ASN A 8 10.31 23.69 -5.32
CA ASN A 8 10.84 22.81 -4.31
C ASN A 8 9.79 21.77 -3.93
N HIS A 9 9.71 20.75 -4.78
CA HIS A 9 8.82 19.61 -4.62
C HIS A 9 9.25 18.65 -3.49
N ALA A 10 10.31 18.99 -2.74
CA ALA A 10 10.88 18.14 -1.70
C ALA A 10 9.85 17.75 -0.62
N VAL A 11 8.99 18.69 -0.20
CA VAL A 11 7.95 18.41 0.81
C VAL A 11 6.91 17.43 0.26
N ALA A 12 6.38 17.68 -0.93
CA ALA A 12 5.41 16.79 -1.56
C ALA A 12 6.02 15.40 -1.82
N GLN A 13 7.27 15.34 -2.28
CA GLN A 13 8.00 14.10 -2.48
C GLN A 13 8.20 13.33 -1.16
N ALA A 14 8.60 14.02 -0.09
CA ALA A 14 8.76 13.40 1.23
C ALA A 14 7.44 12.85 1.76
N VAL A 15 6.35 13.60 1.65
CA VAL A 15 5.00 13.14 2.03
C VAL A 15 4.59 11.90 1.23
N HIS A 16 4.82 11.90 -0.08
CA HIS A 16 4.57 10.76 -0.94
C HIS A 16 5.38 9.53 -0.51
N ASP A 17 6.68 9.69 -0.24
CA ASP A 17 7.59 8.59 0.04
C ASP A 17 7.37 8.01 1.44
N ILE A 18 7.12 8.85 2.44
CA ILE A 18 6.73 8.41 3.80
C ILE A 18 5.40 7.65 3.74
N GLY A 19 4.40 8.19 3.02
CA GLY A 19 3.11 7.52 2.84
C GLY A 19 3.26 6.16 2.15
N SER A 20 4.10 6.09 1.11
CA SER A 20 4.34 4.85 0.35
C SER A 20 5.05 3.81 1.20
N ALA A 21 6.06 4.24 1.97
CA ALA A 21 6.81 3.36 2.87
C ALA A 21 5.93 2.81 3.99
N LEU A 22 5.09 3.65 4.59
CA LEU A 22 4.13 3.25 5.62
C LEU A 22 3.12 2.24 5.09
N TRP A 23 2.57 2.49 3.90
CA TRP A 23 1.62 1.59 3.27
C TRP A 23 2.25 0.24 2.88
N PHE A 24 3.38 0.27 2.17
CA PHE A 24 4.11 -0.95 1.77
C PHE A 24 4.61 -1.73 2.99
N GLY A 25 5.34 -1.07 3.89
CA GLY A 25 5.91 -1.71 5.08
C GLY A 25 4.84 -2.29 5.99
N GLY A 26 3.76 -1.55 6.22
CA GLY A 26 2.63 -2.04 7.02
C GLY A 26 1.93 -3.26 6.42
N THR A 27 1.78 -3.30 5.10
CA THR A 27 1.14 -4.44 4.42
C THR A 27 2.04 -5.67 4.39
N VAL A 28 3.35 -5.51 4.19
CA VAL A 28 4.34 -6.58 4.32
C VAL A 28 4.37 -7.13 5.74
N MET A 29 4.43 -6.26 6.77
CA MET A 29 4.38 -6.68 8.18
C MET A 29 3.06 -7.37 8.52
N GLY A 30 1.95 -6.89 7.94
CA GLY A 30 0.64 -7.50 8.09
C GLY A 30 0.60 -8.95 7.60
N VAL A 31 1.16 -9.21 6.41
CA VAL A 31 1.20 -10.55 5.80
C VAL A 31 2.21 -11.46 6.49
N ALA A 32 3.41 -10.95 6.79
CA ALA A 32 4.51 -11.75 7.30
C ALA A 32 4.43 -11.98 8.82
N GLY A 33 3.92 -11.00 9.56
CA GLY A 33 3.82 -11.03 11.02
C GLY A 33 2.38 -11.21 11.49
N VAL A 34 1.54 -10.17 11.35
CA VAL A 34 0.22 -10.08 12.00
C VAL A 34 -0.71 -11.23 11.64
N ASN A 35 -0.81 -11.58 10.36
CA ASN A 35 -1.74 -12.62 9.92
C ASN A 35 -1.25 -14.02 10.26
N LYS A 36 0.06 -14.21 10.45
CA LYS A 36 0.68 -15.50 10.78
C LYS A 36 0.77 -15.75 12.27
N SER A 37 0.98 -14.72 13.10
CA SER A 37 1.16 -14.87 14.55
C SER A 37 -0.02 -15.54 15.25
N GLY A 38 -1.21 -15.55 14.63
CA GLY A 38 -2.34 -16.33 15.11
C GLY A 38 -2.06 -17.84 15.20
N SER A 39 -1.11 -18.40 14.43
CA SER A 39 -0.79 -19.84 14.50
C SER A 39 -0.31 -20.30 15.88
N ASP A 40 0.22 -19.38 16.68
CA ASP A 40 0.79 -19.67 17.99
C ASP A 40 -0.28 -19.69 19.10
N LEU A 41 -1.50 -19.23 18.79
CA LEU A 41 -2.64 -19.25 19.71
C LEU A 41 -3.35 -20.59 19.66
N ARG A 42 -3.91 -21.02 20.79
CA ARG A 42 -4.61 -22.30 20.91
C ARG A 42 -5.99 -22.26 20.25
N ASP A 43 -6.75 -21.21 20.52
CA ASP A 43 -8.15 -21.11 20.11
C ASP A 43 -8.30 -20.39 18.77
N GLY A 44 -9.04 -21.01 17.83
CA GLY A 44 -9.19 -20.49 16.47
C GLY A 44 -9.88 -19.12 16.39
N ILE A 45 -10.83 -18.85 17.29
CA ILE A 45 -11.48 -17.53 17.38
C ILE A 45 -10.47 -16.42 17.76
N ASP A 46 -9.54 -16.72 18.66
CA ASP A 46 -8.54 -15.73 19.09
C ASP A 46 -7.51 -15.44 17.99
N ARG A 47 -7.22 -16.43 17.12
CA ARG A 47 -6.42 -16.20 15.89
C ARG A 47 -7.01 -15.11 15.01
N ILE A 48 -8.33 -15.06 14.89
CA ILE A 48 -9.05 -14.06 14.10
C ILE A 48 -9.10 -12.73 14.86
N ARG A 49 -9.49 -12.75 16.14
CA ARG A 49 -9.60 -11.54 16.98
C ARG A 49 -8.29 -10.78 17.07
N VAL A 50 -7.17 -11.45 17.27
CA VAL A 50 -5.85 -10.79 17.40
C VAL A 50 -5.48 -10.09 16.09
N ALA A 51 -5.66 -10.76 14.95
CA ALA A 51 -5.39 -10.16 13.64
C ALA A 51 -6.33 -8.97 13.36
N GLU A 52 -7.63 -9.13 13.62
CA GLU A 52 -8.63 -8.05 13.48
C GLU A 52 -8.28 -6.86 14.37
N SER A 53 -7.88 -7.12 15.62
CA SER A 53 -7.50 -6.09 16.58
C SER A 53 -6.24 -5.33 16.15
N ALA A 54 -5.24 -6.03 15.59
CA ALA A 54 -4.04 -5.40 15.05
C ALA A 54 -4.35 -4.53 13.83
N TRP A 55 -5.13 -5.04 12.87
CA TRP A 55 -5.55 -4.30 11.69
C TRP A 55 -6.47 -3.12 12.03
N GLY A 56 -7.34 -3.26 13.03
CA GLY A 56 -8.19 -2.17 13.51
C GLY A 56 -7.37 -1.00 14.07
N ARG A 57 -6.24 -1.27 14.72
CA ARG A 57 -5.33 -0.22 15.23
C ARG A 57 -4.46 0.38 14.12
N PHE A 58 -4.00 -0.43 13.17
CA PHE A 58 -3.11 0.04 12.10
C PHE A 58 -3.87 0.72 10.94
N GLY A 59 -5.11 0.31 10.69
CA GLY A 59 -5.93 0.75 9.56
C GLY A 59 -6.02 2.26 9.37
N PRO A 60 -6.29 3.07 10.41
CA PRO A 60 -6.33 4.53 10.28
C PRO A 60 -5.02 5.12 9.76
N VAL A 61 -3.89 4.65 10.29
CA VAL A 61 -2.55 5.11 9.90
C VAL A 61 -2.20 4.64 8.49
N GLN A 62 -2.61 3.42 8.11
CA GLN A 62 -2.47 2.92 6.74
C GLN A 62 -3.22 3.79 5.73
N TRP A 63 -4.48 4.14 6.03
CA TRP A 63 -5.30 4.99 5.16
C TRP A 63 -4.73 6.40 5.02
N LEU A 64 -4.16 6.95 6.10
CA LEU A 64 -3.41 8.21 6.03
C LEU A 64 -2.20 8.08 5.09
N GLY A 65 -1.44 6.99 5.18
CA GLY A 65 -0.31 6.72 4.29
C GLY A 65 -0.71 6.59 2.82
N ILE A 66 -1.80 5.89 2.53
CA ILE A 66 -2.38 5.79 1.18
C ILE A 66 -2.81 7.16 0.67
N GLY A 67 -3.53 7.93 1.49
CA GLY A 67 -3.96 9.28 1.14
C GLY A 67 -2.77 10.21 0.84
N ALA A 68 -1.75 10.20 1.70
CA ALA A 68 -0.51 10.94 1.49
C ALA A 68 0.16 10.57 0.17
N THR A 69 0.28 9.26 -0.13
CA THR A 69 0.84 8.75 -1.39
C THR A 69 0.07 9.26 -2.61
N LEU A 70 -1.25 9.11 -2.61
CA LEU A 70 -2.10 9.45 -3.76
C LEU A 70 -2.18 10.95 -3.99
N LEU A 71 -2.42 11.74 -2.93
CA LEU A 71 -2.59 13.18 -3.04
C LEU A 71 -1.28 13.87 -3.40
N ALA A 72 -0.19 13.52 -2.74
CA ALA A 72 1.12 14.07 -3.07
C ALA A 72 1.59 13.60 -4.46
N GLY A 73 1.33 12.34 -4.82
CA GLY A 73 1.59 11.83 -6.18
C GLY A 73 0.82 12.59 -7.26
N ALA A 74 -0.46 12.87 -7.04
CA ALA A 74 -1.29 13.66 -7.95
C ALA A 74 -0.79 15.11 -8.06
N GLN A 75 -0.35 15.70 -6.95
CA GLN A 75 0.21 17.05 -6.96
C GLN A 75 1.55 17.11 -7.72
N LEU A 76 2.43 16.15 -7.48
CA LEU A 76 3.70 16.02 -8.23
C LEU A 76 3.45 15.82 -9.73
N ALA A 77 2.43 15.04 -10.10
CA ALA A 77 2.02 14.86 -11.49
C ALA A 77 1.46 16.15 -12.11
N ARG A 78 0.70 16.96 -11.36
CA ARG A 78 0.18 18.25 -11.86
C ARG A 78 1.29 19.27 -12.11
N VAL A 79 2.21 19.43 -11.15
CA VAL A 79 3.25 20.48 -11.23
C VAL A 79 4.42 20.05 -12.13
N GLY A 80 4.76 18.76 -12.15
CA GLY A 80 5.82 18.20 -13.00
C GLY A 80 5.36 17.72 -14.39
N GLY A 81 4.06 17.52 -14.60
CA GLY A 81 3.50 16.78 -15.75
C GLY A 81 3.77 17.40 -17.12
N ARG A 82 3.87 18.74 -17.21
CA ARG A 82 4.22 19.44 -18.46
C ARG A 82 5.63 19.07 -18.96
N ARG A 83 6.58 18.75 -18.07
CA ARG A 83 7.93 18.32 -18.43
C ARG A 83 7.98 16.82 -18.78
N MET A 84 7.17 16.00 -18.10
CA MET A 84 7.06 14.55 -18.38
C MET A 84 6.36 14.24 -19.69
N ALA A 85 5.34 15.02 -20.07
CA ALA A 85 4.59 14.84 -21.30
C ALA A 85 5.43 15.07 -22.56
N LEU A 86 6.53 15.83 -22.44
CA LEU A 86 7.46 16.11 -23.55
C LEU A 86 8.56 15.04 -23.70
N GLN A 87 8.72 14.12 -22.73
CA GLN A 87 9.70 13.03 -22.78
C GLN A 87 9.03 11.70 -23.16
N LYS A 88 9.47 11.08 -24.28
CA LYS A 88 9.01 9.76 -24.73
C LYS A 88 9.15 8.71 -23.60
N GLY A 89 8.07 8.00 -23.29
CA GLY A 89 8.01 6.91 -22.30
C GLY A 89 7.68 7.31 -20.85
N PHE A 90 7.88 8.58 -20.48
CA PHE A 90 7.67 9.03 -19.09
C PHE A 90 6.19 9.20 -18.73
N GLY A 91 5.37 9.64 -19.69
CA GLY A 91 3.92 9.67 -19.53
C GLY A 91 3.33 8.28 -19.30
N THR A 92 3.87 7.26 -19.98
CA THR A 92 3.42 5.86 -19.86
C THR A 92 3.75 5.28 -18.49
N VAL A 93 4.98 5.46 -17.98
CA VAL A 93 5.35 4.98 -16.65
C VAL A 93 4.62 5.75 -15.53
N GLY A 94 4.41 7.06 -15.71
CA GLY A 94 3.59 7.85 -14.78
C GLY A 94 2.14 7.37 -14.70
N ALA A 95 1.52 7.03 -15.84
CA ALA A 95 0.18 6.45 -15.89
C ALA A 95 0.13 5.06 -15.25
N VAL A 96 1.14 4.20 -15.51
CA VAL A 96 1.27 2.89 -14.85
C VAL A 96 1.38 3.06 -13.32
N LYS A 97 2.22 3.97 -12.85
CA LYS A 97 2.37 4.29 -11.42
C LYS A 97 1.02 4.70 -10.80
N ALA A 98 0.30 5.63 -11.44
CA ALA A 98 -1.00 6.08 -10.97
C ALA A 98 -2.02 4.93 -10.94
N GLY A 99 -2.05 4.09 -11.97
CA GLY A 99 -2.89 2.90 -12.03
C GLY A 99 -2.57 1.90 -10.91
N LEU A 100 -1.29 1.65 -10.63
CA LEU A 100 -0.85 0.78 -9.53
C LEU A 100 -1.27 1.34 -8.16
N ALA A 101 -1.16 2.66 -7.96
CA ALA A 101 -1.57 3.30 -6.72
C ALA A 101 -3.07 3.17 -6.47
N VAL A 102 -3.91 3.43 -7.48
CA VAL A 102 -5.38 3.27 -7.40
C VAL A 102 -5.75 1.81 -7.19
N ALA A 103 -5.17 0.89 -7.98
CA ALA A 103 -5.41 -0.54 -7.85
C ALA A 103 -5.01 -1.06 -6.46
N GLY A 104 -3.87 -0.60 -5.93
CA GLY A 104 -3.42 -0.97 -4.59
C GLY A 104 -4.33 -0.42 -3.50
N ALA A 105 -4.81 0.82 -3.62
CA ALA A 105 -5.77 1.39 -2.67
C ALA A 105 -7.10 0.60 -2.68
N ALA A 106 -7.60 0.25 -3.86
CA ALA A 106 -8.78 -0.60 -4.01
C ALA A 106 -8.57 -2.00 -3.43
N ALA A 107 -7.42 -2.63 -3.68
CA ALA A 107 -7.05 -3.90 -3.07
C ALA A 107 -6.98 -3.80 -1.54
N THR A 108 -6.48 -2.69 -1.01
CA THR A 108 -6.43 -2.45 0.44
C THR A 108 -7.83 -2.33 1.04
N ALA A 109 -8.73 -1.59 0.38
CA ALA A 109 -10.14 -1.52 0.78
C ALA A 109 -10.80 -2.90 0.78
N TYR A 110 -10.56 -3.68 -0.27
CA TYR A 110 -11.12 -5.02 -0.38
C TYR A 110 -10.56 -5.98 0.68
N ALA A 111 -9.27 -5.87 1.02
CA ALA A 111 -8.65 -6.62 2.11
C ALA A 111 -9.26 -6.26 3.47
N ALA A 112 -9.46 -4.97 3.75
CA ALA A 112 -10.12 -4.51 4.97
C ALA A 112 -11.58 -5.03 5.06
N TYR A 113 -12.30 -5.01 3.93
CA TYR A 113 -13.64 -5.56 3.84
C TYR A 113 -13.66 -7.08 4.07
N CYS A 114 -12.77 -7.84 3.44
CA CYS A 114 -12.69 -9.29 3.67
C CYS A 114 -12.35 -9.61 5.13
N GLY A 115 -11.39 -8.88 5.73
CA GLY A 115 -11.04 -9.01 7.15
C GLY A 115 -12.23 -8.79 8.09
N SER A 116 -13.01 -7.72 7.87
CA SER A 116 -14.20 -7.45 8.70
C SER A 116 -15.31 -8.50 8.52
N ARG A 117 -15.46 -9.06 7.31
CA ARG A 117 -16.37 -10.20 7.07
C ARG A 117 -15.93 -11.44 7.84
N ILE A 118 -14.63 -11.75 7.87
CA ILE A 118 -14.09 -12.89 8.62
C ILE A 118 -14.36 -12.71 10.11
N GLY A 119 -13.99 -11.56 10.68
CA GLY A 119 -14.20 -11.25 12.10
C GLY A 119 -15.67 -11.36 12.52
N ARG A 120 -16.56 -10.72 11.76
CA ARG A 120 -18.00 -10.74 12.04
C ARG A 120 -18.60 -12.14 11.98
N LEU A 121 -18.28 -12.92 10.95
CA LEU A 121 -18.78 -14.30 10.81
C LEU A 121 -18.23 -15.22 11.89
N ALA A 122 -16.97 -15.03 12.28
CA ALA A 122 -16.36 -15.78 13.37
C ALA A 122 -17.04 -15.48 14.71
N GLU A 123 -17.32 -14.22 15.02
CA GLU A 123 -18.06 -13.85 16.23
C GLU A 123 -19.52 -14.31 16.22
N GLU A 124 -20.18 -14.30 15.06
CA GLU A 124 -21.52 -14.88 14.89
C GLU A 124 -21.51 -16.39 15.16
N ALA A 125 -20.56 -17.13 14.59
CA ALA A 125 -20.40 -18.56 14.81
C ALA A 125 -20.09 -18.88 16.28
N HIS A 126 -19.13 -18.17 16.88
CA HIS A 126 -18.76 -18.36 18.28
C HIS A 126 -19.95 -18.10 19.23
N ARG A 127 -20.76 -17.06 18.99
CA ARG A 127 -21.96 -16.77 19.78
C ARG A 127 -23.05 -17.84 19.68
N ARG A 128 -23.12 -18.57 18.56
CA ARG A 128 -24.03 -19.72 18.40
C ARG A 128 -23.52 -21.00 19.07
N GLY A 129 -22.29 -20.98 19.60
CA GLY A 129 -21.62 -22.17 20.14
C GLY A 129 -20.92 -23.00 19.07
N ASP A 130 -20.83 -22.52 17.83
CA ASP A 130 -20.10 -23.21 16.77
C ASP A 130 -18.59 -23.14 17.07
N ARG A 131 -17.88 -24.25 16.83
CA ARG A 131 -16.42 -24.28 16.95
C ARG A 131 -15.80 -23.51 15.77
N VAL A 132 -15.12 -22.41 16.07
CA VAL A 132 -14.35 -21.65 15.07
C VAL A 132 -12.93 -22.16 15.07
N GLU A 133 -12.63 -23.08 14.15
CA GLU A 133 -11.27 -23.55 13.90
C GLU A 133 -10.73 -22.98 12.59
N VAL A 134 -9.57 -22.33 12.66
CA VAL A 134 -8.83 -21.79 11.50
C VAL A 134 -7.33 -21.95 11.74
N ARG A 135 -6.51 -22.07 10.71
CA ARG A 135 -5.05 -22.19 10.87
C ARG A 135 -4.44 -20.85 11.25
N ASP A 136 -4.87 -19.79 10.57
CA ASP A 136 -4.52 -18.40 10.85
C ASP A 136 -5.64 -17.46 10.38
N ALA A 137 -5.41 -16.15 10.40
CA ALA A 137 -6.41 -15.15 10.02
C ALA A 137 -6.95 -15.30 8.58
N THR A 138 -6.17 -15.91 7.68
CA THR A 138 -6.44 -16.03 6.24
C THR A 138 -6.45 -17.47 5.74
N LEU A 139 -6.12 -18.43 6.60
CA LEU A 139 -6.02 -19.83 6.25
C LEU A 139 -7.09 -20.68 6.94
N PRO A 140 -8.02 -21.27 6.16
CA PRO A 140 -8.97 -22.23 6.69
C PRO A 140 -8.32 -23.60 6.95
N THR A 141 -8.94 -24.36 7.85
CA THR A 141 -8.77 -25.81 8.03
C THR A 141 -9.99 -26.55 7.45
N PRO A 142 -9.98 -27.88 7.38
CA PRO A 142 -11.17 -28.67 7.01
C PRO A 142 -12.37 -28.44 7.95
N GLU A 143 -12.11 -28.03 9.19
CA GLU A 143 -13.14 -27.77 10.22
C GLU A 143 -13.62 -26.31 10.20
N THR A 144 -13.05 -25.44 9.37
CA THR A 144 -13.49 -24.04 9.28
C THR A 144 -14.90 -23.96 8.69
N PRO A 145 -15.84 -23.23 9.33
CA PRO A 145 -17.16 -22.98 8.76
C PRO A 145 -17.08 -22.44 7.33
N ALA A 146 -17.87 -23.01 6.43
CA ALA A 146 -17.75 -22.77 4.98
C ALA A 146 -17.81 -21.29 4.59
N GLU A 147 -18.67 -20.51 5.25
CA GLU A 147 -18.81 -19.08 5.02
C GLU A 147 -17.54 -18.31 5.38
N ILE A 148 -16.91 -18.63 6.51
CA ILE A 148 -15.64 -18.01 6.95
C ILE A 148 -14.52 -18.40 5.97
N ALA A 149 -14.46 -19.68 5.57
CA ALA A 149 -13.43 -20.19 4.69
C ALA A 149 -13.43 -19.49 3.31
N VAL A 150 -14.61 -19.11 2.78
CA VAL A 150 -14.71 -18.34 1.53
C VAL A 150 -14.02 -16.99 1.66
N TRP A 151 -14.29 -16.25 2.74
CA TRP A 151 -13.68 -14.93 2.96
C TRP A 151 -12.20 -15.03 3.28
N GLN A 152 -11.76 -16.04 4.03
CA GLN A 152 -10.35 -16.31 4.28
C GLN A 152 -9.57 -16.57 2.99
N ARG A 153 -10.12 -17.36 2.06
CA ARG A 153 -9.47 -17.58 0.75
C ARG A 153 -9.34 -16.30 -0.08
N ARG A 154 -10.37 -15.44 -0.08
CA ARG A 154 -10.32 -14.13 -0.75
C ARG A 154 -9.28 -13.23 -0.09
N GLN A 155 -9.30 -13.16 1.24
CA GLN A 155 -8.32 -12.41 2.03
C GLN A 155 -6.90 -12.89 1.75
N ARG A 156 -6.69 -14.21 1.63
CA ARG A 156 -5.39 -14.80 1.35
C ARG A 156 -4.83 -14.36 0.01
N LEU A 157 -5.65 -14.12 -1.01
CA LEU A 157 -5.17 -13.60 -2.29
C LEU A 157 -4.87 -12.10 -2.19
N VAL A 158 -5.84 -11.31 -1.71
CA VAL A 158 -5.71 -9.86 -1.71
C VAL A 158 -4.62 -9.37 -0.75
N GLN A 159 -4.36 -10.07 0.35
CA GLN A 159 -3.31 -9.66 1.30
C GLN A 159 -1.92 -9.62 0.64
N TYR A 160 -1.62 -10.49 -0.33
CA TYR A 160 -0.36 -10.46 -1.08
C TYR A 160 -0.40 -9.49 -2.25
N LEU A 161 -1.58 -9.28 -2.84
CA LEU A 161 -1.75 -8.34 -3.94
C LEU A 161 -1.42 -6.90 -3.50
N VAL A 162 -1.83 -6.50 -2.29
CA VAL A 162 -1.58 -5.15 -1.77
C VAL A 162 -0.08 -4.78 -1.72
N PRO A 163 0.80 -5.54 -1.03
CA PRO A 163 2.23 -5.20 -0.97
C PRO A 163 2.91 -5.30 -2.34
N VAL A 164 2.45 -6.19 -3.24
CA VAL A 164 2.95 -6.23 -4.62
C VAL A 164 2.63 -4.94 -5.37
N LEU A 165 1.39 -4.46 -5.30
CA LEU A 165 0.98 -3.23 -5.98
C LEU A 165 1.65 -1.99 -5.37
N ALA A 166 1.73 -1.92 -4.04
CA ALA A 166 2.42 -0.83 -3.35
C ALA A 166 3.93 -0.81 -3.68
N GLY A 167 4.58 -1.98 -3.67
CA GLY A 167 5.99 -2.13 -4.04
C GLY A 167 6.25 -1.77 -5.51
N ALA A 168 5.38 -2.19 -6.43
CA ALA A 168 5.45 -1.82 -7.84
C ALA A 168 5.29 -0.30 -8.04
N ASN A 169 4.37 0.34 -7.30
CA ASN A 169 4.22 1.80 -7.31
C ASN A 169 5.50 2.52 -6.83
N ILE A 170 6.16 2.01 -5.78
CA ILE A 170 7.46 2.51 -5.31
C ILE A 170 8.53 2.34 -6.39
N ALA A 171 8.63 1.16 -7.00
CA ALA A 171 9.60 0.87 -8.06
C ALA A 171 9.44 1.81 -9.28
N CYS A 172 8.21 2.05 -9.73
CA CYS A 172 7.93 3.06 -10.76
C CYS A 172 8.37 4.46 -10.32
N GLY A 173 8.15 4.81 -9.04
CA GLY A 173 8.63 6.05 -8.45
C GLY A 173 10.16 6.18 -8.52
N SER A 174 10.89 5.16 -8.10
CA SER A 174 12.36 5.12 -8.15
C SER A 174 12.90 5.26 -9.58
N TYR A 175 12.28 4.56 -10.54
CA TYR A 175 12.63 4.66 -11.96
C TYR A 175 12.45 6.08 -12.49
N LEU A 176 11.30 6.71 -12.20
CA LEU A 176 11.02 8.07 -12.64
C LEU A 176 12.03 9.07 -12.05
N VAL A 177 12.34 8.97 -10.75
CA VAL A 177 13.32 9.85 -10.08
C VAL A 177 14.72 9.69 -10.65
N GLN A 178 15.19 8.46 -10.89
CA GLN A 178 16.50 8.25 -11.53
C GLN A 178 16.56 8.85 -12.93
N SER A 179 15.49 8.69 -13.69
CA SER A 179 15.40 9.21 -15.06
C SER A 179 15.42 10.74 -15.11
N TYR A 180 14.87 11.42 -14.08
CA TYR A 180 15.00 12.87 -13.91
C TYR A 180 16.43 13.33 -13.60
N ARG A 181 17.18 12.57 -12.79
CA ARG A 181 18.56 12.93 -12.42
C ARG A 181 19.46 13.01 -13.65
N MET A 182 19.30 12.12 -14.63
CA MET A 182 20.08 12.16 -15.87
C MET A 182 19.92 13.49 -16.62
N GLY A 183 18.69 14.02 -16.72
CA GLY A 183 18.44 15.31 -17.34
C GLY A 183 18.98 16.50 -16.54
N ALA A 184 18.90 16.44 -15.20
CA ALA A 184 19.43 17.48 -14.31
C ALA A 184 20.96 17.53 -14.34
N THR A 185 21.64 16.38 -14.36
CA THR A 185 23.10 16.28 -14.49
C THR A 185 23.56 16.84 -15.83
N GLY A 186 22.88 16.51 -16.94
CA GLY A 186 23.20 17.06 -18.26
C GLY A 186 23.11 18.60 -18.30
N LYS A 187 22.04 19.18 -17.73
CA LYS A 187 21.92 20.64 -17.59
C LYS A 187 23.00 21.26 -16.70
N GLY A 188 23.36 20.59 -15.60
CA GLY A 188 24.42 21.05 -14.70
C GLY A 188 25.80 21.04 -15.35
N VAL A 189 26.11 20.02 -16.15
CA VAL A 189 27.34 19.94 -16.94
C VAL A 189 27.33 21.03 -18.02
N LEU A 190 26.22 21.19 -18.76
CA LEU A 190 26.12 22.21 -19.81
C LEU A 190 26.30 23.63 -19.25
N ARG A 191 25.69 23.94 -18.10
CA ARG A 191 25.82 25.24 -17.42
C ARG A 191 27.23 25.48 -16.85
N ARG A 192 27.99 24.42 -16.60
CA ARG A 192 29.40 24.51 -16.20
C ARG A 192 30.33 24.72 -17.39
N LEU A 193 29.98 24.18 -18.56
CA LEU A 193 30.77 24.29 -19.80
C LEU A 193 30.47 25.56 -20.61
N LEU A 194 29.25 26.08 -20.49
CA LEU A 194 28.82 27.38 -20.98
C LEU A 194 28.41 28.23 -19.77
N PRO A 195 29.36 28.71 -18.97
CA PRO A 195 29.06 29.76 -18.01
C PRO A 195 28.70 31.02 -18.80
N ASP A 196 27.61 31.67 -18.42
CA ASP A 196 27.30 33.02 -18.89
C ASP A 196 28.46 33.99 -18.59
#